data_AF-A0A7S3UZD5-F1
#
_entry.id   AF-A0A7S3UZD5-F1
#
_cell.length_a   1.000
_cell.length_b   1.000
_cell.length_c   1.000
_cell.angle_alpha   90.00
_cell.angle_beta   90.00
_cell.angle_gamma   90.00
#
_symmetry.space_group_name_H-M   'P 1'
#
loop_
_entity.id
_entity.type
_entity.pdbx_description
1 polymer ?
#
loop_
_entity_poly.entity_id
_entity_poly.type
_entity_poly.pdbx_seq_one_letter_code
_entity_poly.pdbx_strand_id
1 'polypeptide(L)'
;PTFIIGKTLEMTNTSQSFALLLAIYANILKAQRKPLQFPGSEGNYRAKQQLSTSKKIAQVAAWASTGSAAGLGEGLDDPPLHATRNQSFNVVSCDVFCWADIWDELAEYFNMPSASSPSGMINMGEEVLSILGGEEQAESFWEDLKSLNGLQDLSFKQVFNADFMDKTFTPIWDTQFCTEKIEACGYPKHQIFEGGSPLSIITECIDKLKADKIVPHH
;
A
#
# COMPACT_ATOMS: atom_id res chain seq x y z
N PRO A 1 -8.19 -10.52 -0.85
CA PRO A 1 -7.65 -9.14 -0.68
C PRO A 1 -6.91 -8.74 -1.96
N THR A 2 -6.60 -7.46 -2.11
CA THR A 2 -5.73 -6.89 -3.14
C THR A 2 -4.45 -6.36 -2.44
N PHE A 3 -3.70 -5.42 -3.04
CA PHE A 3 -2.47 -4.85 -2.50
C PHE A 3 -2.60 -4.51 -1.01
N ILE A 4 -1.86 -5.24 -0.18
CA ILE A 4 -1.99 -5.16 1.26
C ILE A 4 -1.17 -3.98 1.79
N ILE A 5 -1.84 -3.14 2.58
CA ILE A 5 -1.22 -2.03 3.30
C ILE A 5 -1.39 -2.24 4.80
N GLY A 6 -0.30 -2.15 5.54
CA GLY A 6 -0.39 -2.22 6.99
C GLY A 6 0.96 -2.34 7.64
N LYS A 7 0.95 -2.19 8.96
CA LYS A 7 2.12 -2.47 9.80
C LYS A 7 2.29 -4.00 9.90
N THR A 8 3.50 -4.47 9.67
CA THR A 8 3.92 -5.81 10.11
C THR A 8 4.59 -5.66 11.47
N LEU A 9 4.28 -6.55 12.41
CA LEU A 9 4.82 -6.49 13.77
C LEU A 9 6.32 -6.82 13.81
N GLU A 10 6.76 -7.73 12.95
CA GLU A 10 8.17 -8.09 12.76
C GLU A 10 8.53 -7.87 11.30
N MET A 11 9.58 -7.07 11.05
CA MET A 11 10.08 -6.76 9.71
C MET A 11 11.09 -7.83 9.28
N THR A 12 10.68 -8.62 8.30
CA THR A 12 11.48 -9.67 7.66
C THR A 12 11.66 -9.34 6.17
N ASN A 13 12.58 -10.02 5.49
CA ASN A 13 12.72 -9.95 4.03
C ASN A 13 11.48 -10.42 3.23
N THR A 14 10.50 -11.03 3.90
CA THR A 14 9.21 -11.44 3.33
C THR A 14 8.07 -10.49 3.68
N SER A 15 8.34 -9.40 4.41
CA SER A 15 7.33 -8.40 4.76
C SER A 15 6.89 -7.63 3.52
N GLN A 16 5.65 -7.87 3.09
CA GLN A 16 5.05 -7.25 1.92
C GLN A 16 4.02 -6.21 2.35
N SER A 17 4.50 -5.02 2.74
CA SER A 17 3.64 -3.85 2.98
C SER A 17 3.89 -2.82 1.91
N PHE A 18 2.86 -2.51 1.15
CA PHE A 18 3.01 -1.63 0.01
C PHE A 18 3.29 -0.16 0.40
N ALA A 19 2.70 0.32 1.51
CA ALA A 19 3.02 1.64 2.06
C ALA A 19 4.48 1.75 2.54
N LEU A 20 5.04 0.66 3.10
CA LEU A 20 6.45 0.63 3.49
C LEU A 20 7.36 0.74 2.26
N LEU A 21 7.09 -0.04 1.21
CA LEU A 21 7.88 0.03 -0.03
C LEU A 21 7.88 1.43 -0.63
N LEU A 22 6.71 2.06 -0.76
CA LEU A 22 6.58 3.42 -1.27
C LEU A 22 7.36 4.42 -0.40
N ALA A 23 7.29 4.29 0.92
CA ALA A 23 8.00 5.17 1.82
C ALA A 23 9.53 5.01 1.73
N ILE A 24 10.05 3.79 1.66
CA ILE A 24 11.49 3.55 1.51
C ILE A 24 11.97 4.08 0.15
N TYR A 25 11.26 3.75 -0.92
CA TYR A 25 11.57 4.20 -2.27
C TYR A 25 11.62 5.73 -2.37
N ALA A 26 10.56 6.42 -1.93
CA ALA A 26 10.47 7.87 -1.99
C ALA A 26 11.56 8.55 -1.15
N ASN A 27 11.84 8.04 0.06
CA ASN A 27 12.88 8.63 0.92
C ASN A 27 14.28 8.44 0.34
N ILE A 28 14.60 7.29 -0.27
CA ILE A 28 15.89 7.09 -0.94
C ILE A 28 16.02 8.02 -2.15
N LEU A 29 14.99 8.14 -2.99
CA LEU A 29 15.00 9.09 -4.11
C LEU A 29 15.18 10.53 -3.63
N LYS A 30 14.47 10.92 -2.57
CA LYS A 30 14.61 12.25 -1.95
C LYS A 30 16.04 12.49 -1.44
N ALA A 31 16.66 11.51 -0.79
CA ALA A 31 18.06 11.58 -0.35
C ALA A 31 19.03 11.69 -1.53
N GLN A 32 18.74 11.02 -2.64
CA GLN A 32 19.45 11.13 -3.92
C GLN A 32 19.18 12.45 -4.66
N ARG A 33 18.27 13.29 -4.15
CA ARG A 33 17.77 14.52 -4.81
C ARG A 33 17.15 14.25 -6.18
N LYS A 34 16.58 13.06 -6.37
CA LYS A 34 15.80 12.68 -7.55
C LYS A 34 14.33 13.01 -7.32
N PRO A 35 13.56 13.31 -8.39
CA PRO A 35 12.11 13.40 -8.29
C PRO A 35 11.49 12.02 -8.00
N LEU A 36 10.22 11.99 -7.58
CA LEU A 36 9.46 10.75 -7.39
C LEU A 36 9.10 10.20 -8.78
N GLN A 37 10.00 9.40 -9.34
CA GLN A 37 9.80 8.72 -10.61
C GLN A 37 8.81 7.57 -10.44
N PHE A 38 7.84 7.44 -11.35
CA PHE A 38 6.97 6.27 -11.37
C PHE A 38 7.74 5.05 -11.89
N PRO A 39 7.79 3.92 -11.15
CA PRO A 39 8.58 2.75 -11.54
C PRO A 39 7.90 1.87 -12.60
N GLY A 40 6.57 1.96 -12.74
CA GLY A 40 5.78 1.14 -13.66
C GLY A 40 5.71 1.68 -15.10
N SER A 41 5.06 0.91 -15.97
CA SER A 41 4.73 1.33 -17.34
C SER A 41 3.50 2.25 -17.39
N GLU A 42 3.25 2.89 -18.53
CA GLU A 42 2.06 3.76 -18.73
C GLU A 42 0.75 2.99 -18.55
N GLY A 43 0.73 1.74 -19.03
CA GLY A 43 -0.43 0.86 -18.86
C GLY A 43 -0.73 0.63 -17.38
N ASN A 44 0.30 0.44 -16.56
CA ASN A 44 0.14 0.30 -15.11
C ASN A 44 -0.23 1.63 -14.44
N TYR A 45 0.33 2.75 -14.90
CA TYR A 45 0.03 4.08 -14.38
C TYR A 45 -1.45 4.45 -14.49
N ARG A 46 -2.10 4.02 -15.59
CA ARG A 46 -3.52 4.27 -15.88
C ARG A 46 -4.46 3.13 -15.48
N ALA A 47 -3.93 1.94 -15.16
CA ALA A 47 -4.74 0.80 -14.76
C ALA A 47 -5.44 1.07 -13.43
N LYS A 48 -6.71 0.66 -13.33
CA LYS A 48 -7.48 0.79 -12.09
C LYS A 48 -7.06 -0.25 -11.07
N GLN A 49 -6.94 0.18 -9.81
CA GLN A 49 -6.53 -0.66 -8.69
C GLN A 49 -7.33 -0.33 -7.43
N GLN A 50 -7.22 -1.22 -6.44
CA GLN A 50 -7.75 -1.06 -5.10
C GLN A 50 -6.72 -1.58 -4.08
N LEU A 51 -6.87 -1.16 -2.83
CA LEU A 51 -6.02 -1.53 -1.70
C LEU A 51 -6.82 -2.31 -0.65
N SER A 52 -6.14 -3.13 0.14
CA SER A 52 -6.70 -3.78 1.33
C SER A 52 -5.82 -3.47 2.52
N THR A 53 -6.33 -2.83 3.56
CA THR A 53 -5.52 -2.70 4.78
C THR A 53 -5.52 -4.02 5.56
N SER A 54 -4.44 -4.29 6.27
CA SER A 54 -4.38 -5.43 7.20
C SER A 54 -5.46 -5.34 8.28
N LYS A 55 -5.82 -4.12 8.71
CA LYS A 55 -6.93 -3.86 9.64
C LYS A 55 -8.26 -4.32 9.06
N LYS A 56 -8.60 -3.95 7.82
CA LYS A 56 -9.86 -4.38 7.18
C LYS A 56 -9.90 -5.89 6.95
N ILE A 57 -8.77 -6.48 6.55
CA ILE A 57 -8.65 -7.95 6.43
C ILE A 57 -8.93 -8.63 7.76
N ALA A 58 -8.35 -8.14 8.86
CA ALA A 58 -8.59 -8.68 10.19
C ALA A 58 -10.06 -8.51 10.63
N GLN A 59 -10.67 -7.35 10.38
CA GLN A 59 -12.08 -7.10 10.67
C GLN A 59 -13.01 -8.06 9.94
N VAL A 60 -12.80 -8.24 8.62
CA VAL A 60 -13.61 -9.16 7.82
C VAL A 60 -13.37 -10.62 8.24
N ALA A 61 -12.14 -11.01 8.55
CA ALA A 61 -11.85 -12.36 9.04
C ALA A 61 -12.54 -12.65 10.39
N ALA A 62 -12.49 -11.70 11.33
CA ALA A 62 -13.17 -11.81 12.62
C ALA A 62 -14.69 -11.94 12.45
N TRP A 63 -15.29 -11.08 11.62
CA TRP A 63 -16.71 -11.17 11.27
C TRP A 63 -17.06 -12.51 10.62
N ALA A 64 -16.31 -12.95 9.60
CA ALA A 64 -16.58 -14.18 8.89
C ALA A 64 -16.48 -15.42 9.80
N SER A 65 -15.59 -15.39 10.80
CA SER A 65 -15.37 -16.48 11.75
C SER A 65 -16.45 -16.60 12.83
N THR A 66 -17.04 -15.48 13.24
CA THR A 66 -18.03 -15.43 14.33
C THR A 66 -19.45 -15.36 13.81
N GLY A 67 -19.65 -14.94 12.56
CA GLY A 67 -20.96 -14.62 11.98
C GLY A 67 -21.67 -13.48 12.70
N SER A 68 -21.02 -12.83 13.67
CA SER A 68 -21.62 -11.78 14.47
C SER A 68 -21.18 -10.42 13.96
N ALA A 69 -22.12 -9.48 13.94
CA ALA A 69 -21.82 -8.07 13.75
C ALA A 69 -21.27 -7.41 15.04
N ALA A 70 -21.11 -8.16 16.14
CA ALA A 70 -20.55 -7.66 17.39
C ALA A 70 -19.15 -7.09 17.17
N GLY A 71 -19.04 -5.76 17.24
CA GLY A 71 -17.82 -5.00 16.94
C GLY A 71 -17.88 -4.15 15.66
N LEU A 72 -18.95 -4.27 14.87
CA LEU A 72 -19.26 -3.45 13.69
C LEU A 72 -20.34 -2.38 13.98
N GLY A 73 -20.66 -2.11 15.26
CA GLY A 73 -21.62 -1.08 15.68
C GLY A 73 -22.96 -1.63 16.22
N GLU A 74 -23.72 -0.79 16.93
CA GLU A 74 -25.03 -1.14 17.50
C GLU A 74 -26.15 -1.14 16.43
N GLY A 75 -27.13 -2.05 16.56
CA GLY A 75 -28.37 -2.02 15.75
C GLY A 75 -28.32 -2.78 14.43
N LEU A 76 -27.31 -3.61 14.19
CA LEU A 76 -27.28 -4.55 13.06
C LEU A 76 -27.85 -5.90 13.51
N ASP A 77 -28.86 -6.42 12.81
CA ASP A 77 -29.32 -7.79 13.01
C ASP A 77 -28.14 -8.74 12.72
N ASP A 78 -27.84 -9.66 13.64
CA ASP A 78 -26.82 -10.67 13.40
C ASP A 78 -27.22 -11.48 12.15
N PRO A 79 -26.39 -11.50 11.09
CA PRO A 79 -26.66 -12.36 9.96
C PRO A 79 -26.66 -13.81 10.45
N PRO A 80 -27.50 -14.69 9.90
CA PRO A 80 -27.54 -16.06 10.38
C PRO A 80 -26.17 -16.71 10.16
N LEU A 81 -25.64 -17.41 11.19
CA LEU A 81 -24.29 -17.98 11.24
C LEU A 81 -23.88 -18.84 10.01
N HIS A 82 -24.86 -19.35 9.25
CA HIS A 82 -24.62 -20.09 8.01
C HIS A 82 -24.22 -19.20 6.81
N ALA A 83 -24.47 -17.90 6.86
CA ALA A 83 -24.21 -16.97 5.75
C ALA A 83 -22.72 -16.73 5.49
N THR A 84 -21.86 -16.93 6.50
CA THR A 84 -20.41 -16.69 6.39
C THR A 84 -19.58 -17.98 6.30
N ARG A 85 -20.10 -19.11 6.80
CA ARG A 85 -19.39 -20.39 6.83
C ARG A 85 -19.15 -20.94 5.41
N ASN A 86 -17.94 -21.45 5.17
CA ASN A 86 -17.52 -22.01 3.88
C ASN A 86 -17.67 -21.01 2.71
N GLN A 87 -17.59 -19.70 2.98
CA GLN A 87 -17.61 -18.66 1.97
C GLN A 87 -16.23 -18.05 1.76
N SER A 88 -15.94 -17.68 0.51
CA SER A 88 -14.86 -16.77 0.14
C SER A 88 -15.38 -15.34 -0.02
N PHE A 89 -14.64 -14.36 0.47
CA PHE A 89 -14.97 -12.95 0.36
C PHE A 89 -13.79 -12.14 -0.17
N ASN A 90 -14.09 -11.21 -1.08
CA ASN A 90 -13.16 -10.16 -1.44
C ASN A 90 -13.11 -9.12 -0.33
N VAL A 91 -11.93 -8.54 -0.11
CA VAL A 91 -11.71 -7.52 0.92
C VAL A 91 -10.99 -6.37 0.27
N VAL A 92 -11.53 -5.17 0.41
CA VAL A 92 -11.00 -3.91 -0.11
C VAL A 92 -11.23 -2.83 0.94
N SER A 93 -10.37 -1.81 0.96
CA SER A 93 -10.44 -0.73 1.94
C SER A 93 -10.80 0.62 1.33
N CYS A 94 -10.64 0.77 0.01
CA CYS A 94 -10.83 2.03 -0.70
C CYS A 94 -11.64 1.86 -1.98
N ASP A 95 -12.15 2.98 -2.47
CA ASP A 95 -12.63 3.11 -3.84
C ASP A 95 -11.53 2.81 -4.85
N VAL A 96 -11.96 2.55 -6.09
CA VAL A 96 -11.06 2.31 -7.22
C VAL A 96 -10.33 3.60 -7.59
N PHE A 97 -9.03 3.49 -7.89
CA PHE A 97 -8.20 4.60 -8.36
C PHE A 97 -7.18 4.13 -9.39
N CYS A 98 -6.50 5.05 -10.08
CA CYS A 98 -5.27 4.74 -10.80
C CYS A 98 -4.11 5.59 -10.28
N TRP A 99 -2.88 5.16 -10.55
CA TRP A 99 -1.69 5.87 -10.09
C TRP A 99 -1.60 7.28 -10.66
N ALA A 100 -2.09 7.47 -11.89
CA ALA A 100 -2.17 8.77 -12.53
C ALA A 100 -2.94 9.82 -11.74
N ASP A 101 -3.91 9.41 -10.92
CA ASP A 101 -4.72 10.34 -10.14
C ASP A 101 -4.02 10.79 -8.85
N ILE A 102 -3.09 10.00 -8.29
CA ILE A 102 -2.57 10.23 -6.94
C ILE A 102 -1.05 10.36 -6.84
N TRP A 103 -0.28 10.11 -7.90
CA TRP A 103 1.19 10.08 -7.82
C TRP A 103 1.80 11.44 -7.53
N ASP A 104 1.25 12.50 -8.13
CA ASP A 104 1.70 13.88 -7.88
C ASP A 104 1.41 14.30 -6.44
N GLU A 105 0.21 14.02 -5.94
CA GLU A 105 -0.14 14.26 -4.54
C GLU A 105 0.73 13.45 -3.57
N LEU A 106 1.14 12.23 -3.95
CA LEU A 106 2.10 11.45 -3.17
C LEU A 106 3.49 12.11 -3.13
N ALA A 107 3.96 12.66 -4.25
CA ALA A 107 5.23 13.40 -4.29
C ALA A 107 5.17 14.67 -3.42
N GLU A 108 4.04 15.38 -3.46
CA GLU A 108 3.75 16.53 -2.59
C GLU A 108 3.79 16.14 -1.11
N TYR A 109 3.16 15.02 -0.74
CA TYR A 109 3.23 14.47 0.62
C TYR A 109 4.68 14.24 1.06
N PHE A 110 5.55 13.72 0.19
CA PHE A 110 6.98 13.56 0.50
C PHE A 110 7.80 14.86 0.46
N ASN A 111 7.19 15.98 0.08
CA ASN A 111 7.85 17.26 -0.18
C ASN A 111 8.99 17.11 -1.20
N MET A 112 8.71 16.46 -2.33
CA MET A 112 9.66 16.27 -3.43
C MET A 112 8.98 16.50 -4.79
N PRO A 113 9.75 16.86 -5.84
CA PRO A 113 9.17 16.99 -7.17
C PRO A 113 8.63 15.64 -7.66
N SER A 114 7.50 15.66 -8.34
CA SER A 114 7.02 14.49 -9.08
C SER A 114 7.73 14.40 -10.43
N ALA A 115 8.08 13.19 -10.84
CA ALA A 115 8.38 12.88 -12.24
C ALA A 115 7.31 11.91 -12.77
N SER A 116 6.04 12.24 -12.54
CA SER A 116 4.94 11.72 -13.33
C SER A 116 5.17 12.09 -14.79
N SER A 117 4.97 11.15 -15.71
CA SER A 117 5.18 11.42 -17.13
C SER A 117 3.90 11.96 -17.77
N PRO A 118 3.97 13.11 -18.47
CA PRO A 118 3.15 13.37 -19.65
C PRO A 118 3.98 13.59 -20.93
N SER A 119 5.32 13.47 -20.89
CA SER A 119 6.23 13.90 -21.96
C SER A 119 6.65 12.82 -22.97
N GLY A 120 5.96 11.67 -22.99
CA GLY A 120 6.07 10.71 -24.11
C GLY A 120 7.27 9.76 -24.07
N MET A 121 8.05 9.75 -22.99
CA MET A 121 8.91 8.62 -22.66
C MET A 121 8.44 8.04 -21.34
N ILE A 122 7.51 7.09 -21.44
CA ILE A 122 7.18 6.24 -20.31
C ILE A 122 8.04 5.01 -20.49
N ASN A 123 8.90 4.75 -19.52
CA ASN A 123 9.75 3.57 -19.52
C ASN A 123 8.88 2.32 -19.67
N MET A 124 9.43 1.26 -20.28
CA MET A 124 8.76 -0.04 -20.46
C MET A 124 8.53 -0.79 -19.13
N GLY A 125 8.51 -0.08 -18.00
CA GLY A 125 8.94 -0.56 -16.69
C GLY A 125 10.46 -0.44 -16.60
N GLU A 126 10.96 0.13 -15.51
CA GLU A 126 12.37 0.06 -15.13
C GLU A 126 12.43 -0.64 -13.78
N GLU A 127 13.34 -1.61 -13.65
CA GLU A 127 13.53 -2.29 -12.37
C GLU A 127 13.86 -1.25 -11.30
N VAL A 128 13.16 -1.32 -10.16
CA VAL A 128 13.25 -0.28 -9.14
C VAL A 128 14.68 -0.08 -8.63
N LEU A 129 15.48 -1.16 -8.57
CA LEU A 129 16.88 -1.06 -8.20
C LEU A 129 17.71 -0.27 -9.22
N SER A 130 17.40 -0.36 -10.52
CA SER A 130 18.07 0.47 -11.53
C SER A 130 17.77 1.95 -11.32
N ILE A 131 16.52 2.30 -11.02
CA ILE A 131 16.12 3.69 -10.69
C ILE A 131 16.87 4.20 -9.46
N LEU A 132 17.04 3.33 -8.45
CA LEU A 132 17.78 3.63 -7.22
C LEU A 132 19.32 3.62 -7.40
N GLY A 133 19.83 3.25 -8.57
CA GLY A 133 21.26 3.20 -8.88
C GLY A 133 21.99 1.92 -8.45
N GLY A 134 21.24 0.84 -8.24
CA GLY A 134 21.71 -0.47 -7.80
C GLY A 134 21.48 -0.74 -6.31
N GLU A 135 21.55 -2.01 -5.93
CA GLU A 135 21.34 -2.46 -4.54
C GLU A 135 22.34 -1.81 -3.57
N GLU A 136 23.64 -1.83 -3.89
CA GLU A 136 24.70 -1.26 -3.05
C GLU A 136 24.48 0.24 -2.78
N GLN A 137 24.09 1.00 -3.80
CA GLN A 137 23.82 2.42 -3.63
C GLN A 137 22.55 2.65 -2.79
N ALA A 138 21.48 1.89 -3.05
CA ALA A 138 20.24 1.99 -2.28
C ALA A 138 20.47 1.63 -0.79
N GLU A 139 21.25 0.59 -0.51
CA GLU A 139 21.65 0.19 0.84
C GLU A 139 22.44 1.30 1.55
N SER A 140 23.42 1.89 0.86
CA SER A 140 24.22 2.99 1.41
C SER A 140 23.35 4.20 1.81
N PHE A 141 22.44 4.65 0.93
CA PHE A 141 21.49 5.73 1.25
C PHE A 141 20.54 5.35 2.40
N TRP A 142 20.15 4.08 2.49
CA TRP A 142 19.31 3.62 3.60
C TRP A 142 20.05 3.69 4.94
N GLU A 143 21.32 3.28 5.00
CA GLU A 143 22.14 3.41 6.20
C GLU A 143 22.31 4.87 6.65
N ASP A 144 22.54 5.78 5.71
CA ASP A 144 22.61 7.22 5.98
C ASP A 144 21.29 7.75 6.54
N LEU A 145 20.15 7.38 5.93
CA LEU A 145 18.83 7.77 6.38
C LEU A 145 18.53 7.25 7.79
N LYS A 146 18.89 5.99 8.08
CA LYS A 146 18.73 5.43 9.43
C LYS A 146 19.52 6.21 10.47
N SER A 147 20.80 6.45 10.20
CA SER A 147 21.70 7.16 11.10
C SER A 147 21.23 8.59 11.36
N LEU A 148 20.90 9.33 10.30
CA LEU A 148 20.50 10.73 10.38
C LEU A 148 19.17 10.93 11.12
N ASN A 149 18.23 10.00 10.98
CA ASN A 149 16.88 10.12 11.54
C ASN A 149 16.67 9.33 12.84
N GLY A 150 17.69 8.59 13.30
CA GLY A 150 17.58 7.73 14.48
C GLY A 150 16.49 6.67 14.33
N LEU A 151 16.43 6.03 13.16
CA LEU A 151 15.47 4.97 12.85
C LEU A 151 15.79 3.67 13.58
N GLN A 152 14.83 2.75 13.60
CA GLN A 152 15.08 1.39 14.07
C GLN A 152 16.19 0.72 13.24
N ASP A 153 16.95 -0.17 13.89
CA ASP A 153 18.05 -0.89 13.25
C ASP A 153 17.53 -2.03 12.36
N LEU A 154 17.03 -1.65 11.18
CA LEU A 154 16.53 -2.56 10.16
C LEU A 154 17.43 -2.46 8.93
N SER A 155 17.91 -3.58 8.43
CA SER A 155 18.65 -3.60 7.16
C SER A 155 17.72 -3.24 5.99
N PHE A 156 18.30 -2.74 4.89
CA PHE A 156 17.54 -2.44 3.67
C PHE A 156 16.70 -3.63 3.20
N LYS A 157 17.27 -4.85 3.23
CA LYS A 157 16.58 -6.09 2.84
C LYS A 157 15.40 -6.47 3.74
N GLN A 158 15.31 -5.95 4.96
CA GLN A 158 14.15 -6.16 5.84
C GLN A 158 13.00 -5.19 5.53
N VAL A 159 13.30 -4.03 4.93
CA VAL A 159 12.31 -2.97 4.70
C VAL A 159 11.97 -2.77 3.23
N PHE A 160 12.78 -3.29 2.32
CA PHE A 160 12.61 -3.12 0.89
C PHE A 160 12.76 -4.44 0.13
N ASN A 161 11.67 -4.84 -0.52
CA ASN A 161 11.62 -5.99 -1.40
C ASN A 161 11.41 -5.49 -2.84
N ALA A 162 12.50 -5.37 -3.59
CA ALA A 162 12.50 -4.85 -4.96
C ALA A 162 11.65 -5.70 -5.92
N ASP A 163 11.80 -7.02 -5.88
CA ASP A 163 11.03 -7.95 -6.71
C ASP A 163 9.52 -7.82 -6.47
N PHE A 164 9.10 -7.65 -5.22
CA PHE A 164 7.70 -7.41 -4.89
C PHE A 164 7.20 -6.05 -5.41
N MET A 165 8.04 -5.00 -5.35
CA MET A 165 7.71 -3.69 -5.90
C MET A 165 7.55 -3.75 -7.43
N ASP A 166 8.52 -4.33 -8.14
CA ASP A 166 8.48 -4.46 -9.60
C ASP A 166 7.25 -5.24 -10.07
N LYS A 167 6.94 -6.36 -9.39
CA LYS A 167 5.72 -7.14 -9.67
C LYS A 167 4.43 -6.37 -9.40
N THR A 168 4.42 -5.49 -8.41
CA THR A 168 3.25 -4.64 -8.09
C THR A 168 2.98 -3.62 -9.19
N PHE A 169 4.03 -3.08 -9.80
CA PHE A 169 3.94 -2.10 -10.89
C PHE A 169 3.94 -2.72 -12.31
N THR A 170 3.76 -4.04 -12.40
CA THR A 170 3.69 -4.78 -13.67
C THR A 170 2.29 -4.82 -14.32
N PRO A 171 1.17 -5.04 -13.60
CA PRO A 171 -0.15 -5.22 -14.22
C PRO A 171 -0.60 -3.99 -15.01
N ILE A 172 -0.95 -4.17 -16.28
CA ILE A 172 -1.42 -3.09 -17.18
C ILE A 172 -2.94 -3.15 -17.43
N TRP A 173 -3.66 -3.88 -16.60
CA TRP A 173 -5.10 -4.08 -16.68
C TRP A 173 -5.77 -3.78 -15.35
N ASP A 174 -7.05 -3.45 -15.41
CA ASP A 174 -7.85 -3.12 -14.23
C ASP A 174 -7.95 -4.31 -13.26
N THR A 175 -7.64 -4.04 -11.99
CA THR A 175 -7.69 -4.99 -10.88
C THR A 175 -8.69 -4.47 -9.85
N GLN A 176 -9.98 -4.69 -10.15
CA GLN A 176 -11.12 -4.27 -9.32
C GLN A 176 -11.84 -5.49 -8.75
N PHE A 177 -12.20 -5.43 -7.48
CA PHE A 177 -12.84 -6.53 -6.76
C PHE A 177 -14.31 -6.22 -6.49
N CYS A 178 -15.18 -7.21 -6.76
CA CYS A 178 -16.60 -7.12 -6.43
C CYS A 178 -16.83 -7.42 -4.94
N THR A 179 -17.59 -6.56 -4.27
CA THR A 179 -17.94 -6.66 -2.83
C THR A 179 -19.41 -7.01 -2.59
N GLU A 180 -20.20 -7.26 -3.63
CA GLU A 180 -21.63 -7.58 -3.49
C GLU A 180 -21.87 -8.81 -2.61
N LYS A 181 -21.00 -9.82 -2.71
CA LYS A 181 -21.13 -11.04 -1.91
C LYS A 181 -20.96 -10.80 -0.41
N ILE A 182 -19.98 -9.97 -0.01
CA ILE A 182 -19.76 -9.71 1.42
C ILE A 182 -20.92 -8.87 2.00
N GLU A 183 -21.47 -7.94 1.20
CA GLU A 183 -22.68 -7.19 1.54
C GLU A 183 -23.90 -8.12 1.68
N ALA A 184 -24.14 -9.00 0.71
CA ALA A 184 -25.26 -9.93 0.70
C ALA A 184 -25.23 -10.94 1.86
N CYS A 185 -24.04 -11.25 2.38
CA CYS A 185 -23.85 -12.11 3.55
C CYS A 185 -23.99 -11.35 4.89
N GLY A 186 -24.28 -10.05 4.87
CA GLY A 186 -24.61 -9.26 6.05
C GLY A 186 -23.48 -8.38 6.59
N TYR A 187 -22.37 -8.21 5.87
CA TYR A 187 -21.37 -7.21 6.27
C TYR A 187 -21.89 -5.80 5.97
N PRO A 188 -21.81 -4.83 6.91
CA PRO A 188 -22.41 -3.52 6.73
C PRO A 188 -21.83 -2.77 5.54
N LYS A 189 -22.67 -2.40 4.56
CA LYS A 189 -22.25 -1.73 3.32
C LYS A 189 -21.37 -0.51 3.56
N HIS A 190 -21.76 0.33 4.51
CA HIS A 190 -21.04 1.57 4.86
C HIS A 190 -19.68 1.33 5.54
N GLN A 191 -19.35 0.08 5.90
CA GLN A 191 -18.07 -0.30 6.48
C GLN A 191 -17.22 -1.16 5.55
N ILE A 192 -17.67 -1.44 4.33
CA ILE A 192 -16.87 -2.17 3.34
C ILE A 192 -15.57 -1.39 3.10
N PHE A 193 -15.68 -0.10 2.84
CA PHE A 193 -14.53 0.81 2.76
C PHE A 193 -14.24 1.44 4.13
N GLU A 194 -12.99 1.87 4.35
CA GLU A 194 -12.57 2.50 5.60
C GLU A 194 -12.84 4.01 5.66
N GLY A 195 -13.35 4.59 4.56
CA GLY A 195 -13.44 6.04 4.37
C GLY A 195 -12.09 6.65 4.00
N GLY A 196 -12.12 7.93 3.59
CA GLY A 196 -10.93 8.62 3.08
C GLY A 196 -10.61 8.32 1.61
N SER A 197 -9.64 9.03 1.06
CA SER A 197 -9.15 8.76 -0.29
C SER A 197 -8.14 7.59 -0.28
N PRO A 198 -7.91 6.91 -1.41
CA PRO A 198 -6.84 5.91 -1.52
C PRO A 198 -5.48 6.45 -1.06
N LEU A 199 -5.16 7.70 -1.41
CA LEU A 199 -3.96 8.38 -0.94
C LEU A 199 -3.96 8.54 0.57
N SER A 200 -5.06 8.99 1.19
CA SER A 200 -5.09 9.20 2.65
C SER A 200 -4.82 7.88 3.40
N ILE A 201 -5.37 6.76 2.93
CA ILE A 201 -5.13 5.43 3.50
C ILE A 201 -3.64 5.03 3.40
N ILE A 202 -3.01 5.28 2.24
CA ILE A 202 -1.56 5.05 2.06
C ILE A 202 -0.77 5.90 3.05
N THR A 203 -1.03 7.21 3.07
CA THR A 203 -0.26 8.17 3.88
C THR A 203 -0.46 7.95 5.38
N GLU A 204 -1.66 7.61 5.84
CA GLU A 204 -1.91 7.24 7.24
C GLU A 204 -1.12 6.01 7.67
N CYS A 205 -0.92 5.03 6.77
CA CYS A 205 -0.06 3.90 7.06
C CYS A 205 1.41 4.35 7.14
N ILE A 206 1.85 5.22 6.24
CA ILE A 206 3.22 5.77 6.26
C ILE A 206 3.45 6.59 7.53
N ASP A 207 2.49 7.40 7.97
CA ASP A 207 2.60 8.19 9.19
C ASP A 207 2.73 7.33 10.45
N LYS A 208 2.05 6.16 10.48
CA LYS A 208 2.27 5.17 11.54
C LYS A 208 3.70 4.61 11.51
N LEU A 209 4.24 4.31 10.32
CA LEU A 209 5.62 3.86 10.16
C LEU A 209 6.63 4.94 10.62
N LYS A 210 6.35 6.22 10.35
CA LYS A 210 7.14 7.35 10.86
C LYS A 210 7.09 7.44 12.38
N ALA A 211 5.89 7.37 12.97
CA ALA A 211 5.71 7.41 14.42
C ALA A 211 6.48 6.28 15.14
N ASP A 212 6.59 5.12 14.50
CA ASP A 212 7.37 3.99 14.96
C ASP A 212 8.89 4.11 14.66
N LYS A 213 9.35 5.19 14.02
CA LYS A 213 10.72 5.40 13.54
C LYS A 213 11.22 4.28 12.60
N ILE A 214 10.33 3.72 11.79
CA ILE A 214 10.69 2.76 10.75
C ILE A 214 11.11 3.49 9.47
N VAL A 215 10.53 4.66 9.18
CA VAL A 215 10.90 5.51 8.04
C VAL A 215 11.10 6.97 8.49
N PRO A 216 11.87 7.79 7.75
CA PRO A 216 12.14 9.19 8.11
C PRO A 216 10.89 10.08 8.22
N HIS A 217 10.96 11.09 9.09
CA HIS A 217 10.08 12.26 9.05
C HIS A 217 10.53 13.22 7.93
N HIS A 218 9.59 13.96 7.32
CA HIS A 218 9.85 14.79 6.12
C HIS A 218 10.87 15.91 6.33
#